data_AF-A0A933ZLE7-F1
#
_entry.id   AF-A0A933ZLE7-F1
#
_cell.length_a   1.000
_cell.length_b   1.000
_cell.length_c   1.000
_cell.angle_alpha   90.00
_cell.angle_beta   90.00
_cell.angle_gamma   90.00
#
_symmetry.space_group_name_H-M   'P 1'
#
loop_
_entity.id
_entity.type
_entity.pdbx_description
1 polymer ?
#
loop_
_entity_poly.entity_id
_entity_poly.type
_entity_poly.pdbx_seq_one_letter_code
_entity_poly.pdbx_strand_id
1 'polypeptide(L)'
;MSSRIHIAMCFHLNAALGSGACSDVTVEAVKERIRDRTIFDYLRSKVGEVFALDYIPLDHQRVLNDEWLDFATRFDDREVFGVQRNGICLIMAYLLEGIRRRTRATLP
;
A
#
# COMPACT_ATOMS: atom_id res chain seq x y z
N MET A 1 -7.94 8.34 9.94
CA MET A 1 -8.33 7.67 8.67
C MET A 1 -9.08 6.38 8.96
N SER A 2 -10.18 6.10 8.24
CA SER A 2 -11.00 4.89 8.44
C SER A 2 -10.30 3.63 7.93
N SER A 3 -10.41 2.51 8.67
CA SER A 3 -9.92 1.20 8.22
C SER A 3 -10.63 0.70 6.96
N ARG A 4 -11.83 1.23 6.63
CA ARG A 4 -12.58 0.84 5.42
C ARG A 4 -11.81 1.13 4.12
N ILE A 5 -11.08 2.24 4.07
CA ILE A 5 -10.26 2.60 2.90
C ILE A 5 -9.15 1.57 2.70
N HIS A 6 -8.51 1.15 3.78
CA HIS A 6 -7.43 0.17 3.72
C HIS A 6 -7.91 -1.19 3.23
N ILE A 7 -9.04 -1.64 3.76
CA ILE A 7 -9.66 -2.92 3.38
C ILE A 7 -10.04 -2.90 1.89
N ALA A 8 -10.69 -1.83 1.42
CA ALA A 8 -11.05 -1.68 0.02
C ALA A 8 -9.80 -1.76 -0.88
N MET A 9 -8.75 -0.99 -0.54
CA MET A 9 -7.49 -1.03 -1.29
C MET A 9 -6.86 -2.44 -1.30
N CYS A 10 -6.84 -3.15 -0.17
CA CYS A 10 -6.31 -4.51 -0.12
C CYS A 10 -7.01 -5.45 -1.11
N PHE A 11 -8.35 -5.41 -1.17
CA PHE A 11 -9.10 -6.26 -2.11
C PHE A 11 -8.81 -5.93 -3.57
N HIS A 12 -8.71 -4.64 -3.90
CA HIS A 12 -8.39 -4.23 -5.26
C HIS A 12 -6.96 -4.57 -5.68
N LEU A 13 -5.99 -4.36 -4.80
CA LEU A 13 -4.60 -4.75 -5.04
C LEU A 13 -4.45 -6.28 -5.17
N ASN A 14 -5.21 -7.04 -4.39
CA ASN A 14 -5.28 -8.49 -4.53
C ASN A 14 -5.83 -8.92 -5.90
N ALA A 15 -6.89 -8.26 -6.38
CA ALA A 15 -7.44 -8.52 -7.71
C ALA A 15 -6.43 -8.17 -8.82
N ALA A 16 -5.74 -7.04 -8.71
CA ALA A 16 -4.71 -6.64 -9.65
C ALA A 16 -3.54 -7.64 -9.68
N LEU A 17 -3.10 -8.12 -8.51
CA LEU A 17 -2.07 -9.16 -8.39
C LEU A 17 -2.54 -10.47 -9.04
N GLY A 18 -3.77 -10.90 -8.77
CA GLY A 18 -4.35 -12.13 -9.33
C GLY A 18 -4.51 -12.10 -10.86
N SER A 19 -4.62 -10.91 -11.45
CA SER A 19 -4.69 -10.74 -12.91
C SER A 19 -3.33 -10.80 -13.62
N GLY A 20 -2.22 -10.75 -12.88
CA GLY A 20 -0.85 -10.68 -13.43
C GLY A 20 -0.41 -9.27 -13.88
N ALA A 21 -1.30 -8.27 -13.81
CA ALA A 21 -1.04 -6.88 -14.21
C ALA A 21 0.10 -6.19 -13.45
N CYS A 22 0.51 -6.73 -12.29
CA CYS A 22 1.53 -6.14 -11.43
C CYS A 22 2.77 -7.01 -11.24
N SER A 23 3.03 -7.92 -12.18
CA SER A 23 4.18 -8.84 -12.10
C SER A 23 5.53 -8.11 -12.15
N ASP A 24 5.59 -6.92 -12.75
CA ASP A 24 6.77 -6.07 -12.88
C ASP A 24 6.93 -5.04 -11.75
N VAL A 25 5.97 -4.94 -10.83
CA VAL A 25 6.02 -3.99 -9.72
C VAL A 25 6.91 -4.54 -8.61
N THR A 26 8.12 -3.97 -8.48
CA THR A 26 9.10 -4.39 -7.46
C THR A 26 8.95 -3.65 -6.13
N VAL A 27 9.51 -4.23 -5.06
CA VAL A 27 9.61 -3.58 -3.74
C VAL A 27 10.39 -2.27 -3.83
N GLU A 28 11.53 -2.27 -4.54
CA GLU A 28 12.41 -1.11 -4.67
C GLU A 28 11.70 0.05 -5.36
N ALA A 29 11.00 -0.23 -6.47
CA ALA A 29 10.22 0.77 -7.19
C ALA A 29 9.14 1.36 -6.29
N VAL A 30 8.40 0.53 -5.54
CA VAL A 30 7.38 1.02 -4.60
C VAL A 30 8.00 1.92 -3.53
N LYS A 31 9.11 1.52 -2.91
CA LYS A 31 9.77 2.30 -1.85
C LYS A 31 10.33 3.62 -2.39
N GLU A 32 10.85 3.64 -3.60
CA GLU A 32 11.23 4.89 -4.29
C GLU A 32 10.03 5.82 -4.46
N ARG A 33 8.90 5.32 -4.99
CA ARG A 33 7.71 6.16 -5.22
C ARG A 33 7.05 6.64 -3.93
N ILE A 34 7.15 5.88 -2.84
CA ILE A 34 6.72 6.34 -1.50
C ILE A 34 7.58 7.53 -1.05
N ARG A 35 8.92 7.41 -1.16
CA ARG A 35 9.87 8.48 -0.80
C ARG A 35 9.62 9.74 -1.62
N ASP A 36 9.37 9.59 -2.91
CA ASP A 36 9.12 10.70 -3.84
C ASP A 36 7.69 11.27 -3.74
N ARG A 37 6.84 10.69 -2.89
CA ARG A 37 5.40 11.04 -2.75
C ARG A 37 4.60 10.89 -4.05
N THR A 38 5.03 9.99 -4.93
CA THR A 38 4.39 9.70 -6.23
C THR A 38 3.76 8.31 -6.30
N ILE A 39 3.66 7.59 -5.17
CA ILE A 39 3.15 6.21 -5.14
C ILE A 39 1.73 6.06 -5.70
N PHE A 40 0.83 7.02 -5.46
CA PHE A 40 -0.53 6.92 -5.98
C PHE A 40 -0.61 7.12 -7.49
N ASP A 41 0.19 8.03 -8.05
CA ASP A 41 0.30 8.20 -9.51
C ASP A 41 0.92 6.94 -10.14
N TYR A 42 1.93 6.38 -9.49
CA TYR A 42 2.56 5.13 -9.92
C TYR A 42 1.58 3.96 -9.90
N LEU A 43 0.83 3.78 -8.80
CA LEU A 43 -0.20 2.75 -8.72
C LEU A 43 -1.27 2.98 -9.78
N ARG A 44 -1.77 4.20 -9.99
CA ARG A 44 -2.71 4.48 -11.10
C ARG A 44 -2.14 4.07 -12.46
N SER A 45 -0.86 4.31 -12.72
CA SER A 45 -0.23 3.90 -13.99
C SER A 45 -0.09 2.37 -14.17
N LYS A 46 -0.04 1.62 -13.07
CA LYS A 46 0.19 0.15 -13.09
C LYS A 46 -1.09 -0.65 -12.95
N VAL A 47 -2.08 -0.12 -12.24
CA VAL A 47 -3.32 -0.83 -11.91
C VAL A 47 -4.59 -0.07 -12.29
N GLY A 48 -4.47 1.15 -12.83
CA GLY A 48 -5.60 2.08 -13.01
C GLY A 48 -6.73 1.57 -13.89
N GLU A 49 -6.47 0.72 -14.89
CA GLU A 49 -7.54 0.12 -15.71
C GLU A 49 -8.35 -0.94 -14.96
N VAL A 50 -7.77 -1.56 -13.91
CA VAL A 50 -8.40 -2.59 -13.08
C VAL A 50 -8.87 -2.01 -11.73
N PHE A 51 -8.33 -0.85 -11.34
CA PHE A 51 -8.50 -0.24 -10.03
C PHE A 51 -8.59 1.28 -10.11
N ALA A 52 -9.81 1.80 -10.01
CA ALA A 52 -10.02 3.23 -9.85
C ALA A 52 -9.60 3.66 -8.43
N LEU A 53 -8.46 4.34 -8.31
CA LEU A 53 -8.01 4.97 -7.06
C LEU A 53 -8.76 6.27 -6.74
N ASP A 54 -9.64 6.70 -7.63
CA ASP A 54 -10.28 8.02 -7.61
C ASP A 54 -11.25 8.21 -6.44
N TYR A 55 -11.68 7.11 -5.79
CA TYR A 55 -12.49 7.18 -4.58
C TYR A 55 -11.68 7.58 -3.33
N ILE A 56 -10.34 7.64 -3.40
CA ILE A 56 -9.49 8.02 -2.28
C ILE A 56 -9.17 9.51 -2.37
N PRO A 57 -9.70 10.34 -1.44
CA PRO A 57 -9.40 11.76 -1.39
C PRO A 57 -7.89 12.04 -1.27
N LEU A 58 -7.43 13.17 -1.85
CA LEU A 58 -6.00 13.52 -1.90
C LEU A 58 -5.35 13.65 -0.51
N ASP A 59 -6.10 14.15 0.47
CA ASP A 59 -5.67 14.23 1.87
C ASP A 59 -5.46 12.82 2.47
N HIS A 60 -6.35 11.87 2.20
CA HIS A 60 -6.15 10.48 2.60
C HIS A 60 -4.96 9.83 1.88
N GLN A 61 -4.73 10.12 0.60
CA GLN A 61 -3.53 9.66 -0.11
C GLN A 61 -2.25 10.16 0.56
N ARG A 62 -2.22 11.43 0.97
CA ARG A 62 -1.07 12.01 1.70
C ARG A 62 -0.83 11.29 3.03
N VAL A 63 -1.88 11.07 3.82
CA VAL A 63 -1.78 10.35 5.10
C VAL A 63 -1.28 8.93 4.91
N LEU A 64 -1.79 8.21 3.91
CA LEU A 64 -1.31 6.86 3.57
C LEU A 64 0.16 6.87 3.18
N ASN A 65 0.59 7.83 2.35
CA ASN A 65 1.98 7.90 1.95
C ASN A 65 2.92 8.19 3.13
N ASP A 66 2.52 9.08 4.05
CA ASP A 66 3.29 9.36 5.26
C ASP A 66 3.37 8.14 6.18
N GLU A 67 2.26 7.41 6.35
CA GLU A 67 2.20 6.16 7.11
C GLU A 67 3.12 5.08 6.49
N TRP A 68 3.09 4.92 5.16
CA TRP A 68 3.93 3.97 4.46
C TRP A 68 5.41 4.36 4.48
N LEU A 69 5.72 5.65 4.48
CA LEU A 69 7.10 6.13 4.66
C LEU A 69 7.62 5.82 6.06
N ASP A 70 6.81 5.96 7.12
CA ASP A 70 7.16 5.51 8.48
C ASP A 70 7.46 4.01 8.51
N PHE A 71 6.65 3.19 7.82
CA PHE A 71 6.88 1.74 7.81
C PHE A 71 8.14 1.36 7.02
N ALA A 72 8.32 1.94 5.83
CA ALA A 72 9.46 1.68 4.97
C ALA A 72 10.81 2.07 5.57
N THR A 73 10.81 3.01 6.53
CA THR A 73 12.02 3.47 7.25
C THR A 73 12.28 2.70 8.53
N ARG A 74 11.24 2.12 9.16
CA ARG A 74 11.34 1.50 10.49
C ARG A 74 11.38 -0.01 10.48
N PHE A 75 10.93 -0.64 9.41
CA PHE A 75 10.85 -2.09 9.31
C PHE A 75 11.74 -2.64 8.21
N ASP A 76 12.34 -3.79 8.50
CA ASP A 76 12.82 -4.68 7.45
C ASP A 76 11.60 -5.42 6.87
N ASP A 77 11.30 -5.16 5.59
CA ASP A 77 10.09 -5.66 4.96
C ASP A 77 10.05 -7.19 4.83
N ARG A 78 11.23 -7.82 4.73
CA ARG A 78 11.35 -9.27 4.65
C ARG A 78 11.13 -9.91 6.02
N GLU A 79 11.75 -9.38 7.06
CA GLU A 79 11.65 -9.94 8.41
C GLU A 79 10.28 -9.71 9.03
N VAL A 80 9.70 -8.51 8.84
CA VAL A 80 8.45 -8.13 9.51
C VAL A 80 7.22 -8.56 8.71
N PHE A 81 7.25 -8.43 7.38
CA PHE A 81 6.08 -8.67 6.53
C PHE A 81 6.23 -9.90 5.63
N GLY A 82 7.40 -10.54 5.58
CA GLY A 82 7.64 -11.67 4.69
C GLY A 82 7.68 -11.30 3.20
N VAL A 83 7.75 -10.00 2.86
CA VAL A 83 7.70 -9.52 1.48
C VAL A 83 9.10 -9.26 0.95
N GLN A 84 9.43 -9.84 -0.21
CA GLN A 84 10.80 -9.78 -0.76
C GLN A 84 10.89 -9.23 -2.18
N ARG A 85 9.84 -9.37 -3.00
CA ARG A 85 9.95 -9.16 -4.45
C ARG A 85 8.86 -8.27 -5.02
N ASN A 86 7.60 -8.58 -4.73
CA ASN A 86 6.47 -7.89 -5.33
C ASN A 86 6.06 -6.68 -4.48
N GLY A 87 6.11 -5.49 -5.08
CA GLY A 87 5.77 -4.23 -4.42
C GLY A 87 4.29 -4.08 -4.11
N ILE A 88 3.39 -4.76 -4.83
CA ILE A 88 1.96 -4.77 -4.47
C ILE A 88 1.73 -5.54 -3.18
N CYS A 89 2.40 -6.69 -3.00
CA CYS A 89 2.38 -7.41 -1.72
C CYS A 89 2.86 -6.51 -0.57
N LEU A 90 3.85 -5.64 -0.82
CA LEU A 90 4.34 -4.70 0.19
C LEU A 90 3.28 -3.66 0.58
N ILE A 91 2.65 -3.02 -0.41
CA ILE A 91 1.56 -2.07 -0.13
C ILE A 91 0.42 -2.75 0.63
N MET A 92 0.03 -3.97 0.24
CA MET A 92 -0.98 -4.74 0.99
C MET A 92 -0.55 -5.00 2.44
N ALA A 93 0.71 -5.37 2.67
CA ALA A 93 1.24 -5.57 4.03
C ALA A 93 1.19 -4.27 4.85
N TYR A 94 1.56 -3.14 4.27
CA TYR A 94 1.47 -1.83 4.93
C TYR A 94 0.03 -1.43 5.24
N LEU A 95 -0.91 -1.72 4.32
CA LEU A 95 -2.33 -1.48 4.57
C LEU A 95 -2.86 -2.31 5.75
N LEU A 96 -2.49 -3.59 5.82
CA LEU A 96 -2.82 -4.49 6.92
C LEU A 96 -2.18 -4.04 8.24
N GLU A 97 -0.92 -3.60 8.21
CA GLU A 97 -0.23 -3.07 9.38
C GLU A 97 -0.92 -1.81 9.92
N GLY A 98 -1.33 -0.90 9.04
CA GLY A 98 -2.11 0.27 9.43
C GLY A 98 -3.42 -0.13 10.12
N ILE A 99 -4.14 -1.12 9.59
CA ILE A 99 -5.37 -1.65 10.21
C ILE A 99 -5.04 -2.18 11.60
N ARG A 100 -4.02 -3.04 11.71
CA ARG A 100 -3.59 -3.65 12.97
C ARG A 100 -3.24 -2.60 14.02
N ARG A 101 -2.50 -1.56 13.65
CA ARG A 101 -2.13 -0.46 14.57
C ARG A 101 -3.35 0.28 15.09
N ARG A 102 -4.32 0.59 14.23
CA ARG A 102 -5.57 1.24 14.64
C ARG A 102 -6.42 0.35 15.53
N THR A 103 -6.55 -0.93 15.20
CA THR A 103 -7.27 -1.89 16.04
C THR A 103 -6.62 -2.02 17.42
N ARG A 104 -5.28 -2.08 17.49
CA ARG A 104 -4.54 -2.13 18.76
C ARG A 104 -4.71 -0.85 19.58
N ALA A 105 -4.74 0.31 18.94
CA ALA A 105 -4.95 1.59 19.63
C ALA A 105 -6.37 1.73 20.24
N THR A 106 -7.33 0.92 19.78
CA THR A 106 -8.71 0.90 20.28
C THR A 106 -8.99 -0.24 21.26
N LEU A 107 -8.01 -1.11 21.52
CA LEU A 107 -8.11 -2.14 22.56
C LEU A 107 -7.67 -1.53 23.91
N PRO A 108 -8.40 -1.79 25.01
CA PRO A 108 -8.07 -1.27 26.34
C PRO A 108 -6.74 -1.81 26.87
#